data_AF-A0A5B7T5F5-F1
#
_entry.id   AF-A0A5B7T5F5-F1
#
_cell.length_a   1.000
_cell.length_b   1.000
_cell.length_c   1.000
_cell.angle_alpha   90.00
_cell.angle_beta   90.00
_cell.angle_gamma   90.00
#
_symmetry.space_group_name_H-M   'P 1'
#
loop_
_entity.id
_entity.type
_entity.pdbx_description
1 polymer ?
#
loop_
_entity_poly.entity_id
_entity_poly.type
_entity_poly.pdbx_seq_one_letter_code
_entity_poly.pdbx_strand_id
1 'polypeptide(L)' 'MENVRYMNYKQTKEYLNVKSYATIHKLIDQGLRVSVINGVKRFDRLDVDEFMNSKKIGDKN' A
#
# COMPACT_ATOMS: atom_id res chain seq x y z
N MET A 1 13.47 15.42 -8.98
CA MET A 1 13.03 14.03 -8.74
C MET A 1 11.53 14.07 -8.66
N GLU A 2 10.81 13.51 -9.63
CA GLU A 2 9.34 13.44 -9.53
C GLU A 2 9.00 12.65 -8.26
N ASN A 3 8.19 13.25 -7.39
CA ASN A 3 7.60 12.57 -6.25
C ASN A 3 6.70 11.46 -6.81
N VAL A 4 7.24 10.23 -6.91
CA VAL A 4 6.51 9.05 -7.39
C VAL A 4 5.44 8.70 -6.35
N ARG A 5 4.32 9.43 -6.40
CA ARG A 5 3.16 9.27 -5.53
C ARG A 5 2.50 7.91 -5.71
N TYR A 6 2.63 7.33 -6.91
CA TYR A 6 2.01 6.07 -7.29
C TYR A 6 3.01 4.94 -7.45
N MET A 7 2.93 3.95 -6.57
CA MET A 7 3.78 2.76 -6.55
C MET A 7 3.12 1.59 -7.26
N ASN A 8 3.93 0.73 -7.89
CA ASN A 8 3.48 -0.58 -8.34
C ASN A 8 3.60 -1.63 -7.20
N TYR A 9 3.11 -2.85 -7.41
CA TYR A 9 3.17 -3.91 -6.41
C TYR A 9 4.57 -4.17 -5.84
N LYS A 10 5.62 -4.15 -6.67
CA LYS A 10 7.00 -4.38 -6.21
C LYS A 10 7.48 -3.24 -5.32
N GLN A 11 7.24 -2.00 -5.75
CA GLN A 11 7.59 -0.81 -4.98
C GLN A 11 6.82 -0.74 -3.66
N THR A 12 5.52 -1.02 -3.66
CA THR A 12 4.72 -1.09 -2.44
C THR A 12 5.22 -2.17 -1.49
N LYS A 13 5.68 -3.31 -2.03
CA LYS A 13 6.27 -4.40 -1.25
C LYS A 13 7.55 -3.96 -0.53
N GLU A 14 8.44 -3.32 -1.28
CA GLU A 14 9.71 -2.77 -0.78
C GLU A 14 9.46 -1.63 0.21
N TYR A 15 8.48 -0.76 -0.07
CA TYR A 15 8.10 0.37 0.76
C TYR A 15 7.53 -0.07 2.11
N LEU A 16 6.62 -1.04 2.11
CA LEU A 16 6.05 -1.63 3.33
C LEU A 16 7.01 -2.60 4.03
N ASN A 17 8.17 -2.88 3.45
CA ASN A 17 9.15 -3.85 3.93
C ASN A 17 8.52 -5.24 4.19
N VAL A 18 7.59 -5.68 3.33
CA VAL A 18 6.92 -6.98 3.44
C VAL A 18 7.57 -8.00 2.51
N LYS A 19 7.68 -9.26 2.92
CA LYS A 19 8.38 -10.28 2.11
C LYS A 19 7.52 -10.88 0.99
N SER A 20 6.19 -10.82 1.12
CA SER A 20 5.26 -11.51 0.25
C SER A 20 4.23 -10.59 -0.40
N TYR A 21 3.94 -10.83 -1.68
CA TYR A 21 2.83 -10.19 -2.38
C TYR A 21 1.47 -10.57 -1.79
N ALA A 22 1.36 -11.75 -1.16
CA ALA A 22 0.14 -12.16 -0.47
C ALA A 22 -0.24 -11.19 0.66
N THR A 23 0.73 -10.58 1.32
CA THR A 23 0.47 -9.54 2.32
C THR A 23 -0.16 -8.31 1.67
N ILE A 24 0.31 -7.88 0.50
CA ILE A 24 -0.30 -6.76 -0.22
C ILE A 24 -1.74 -7.08 -0.62
N HIS A 25 -2.01 -8.29 -1.11
CA HIS A 25 -3.37 -8.72 -1.42
C HIS A 25 -4.28 -8.67 -0.19
N LYS A 26 -3.82 -9.17 0.96
CA LYS A 26 -4.55 -9.04 2.23
C LYS A 26 -4.80 -7.59 2.62
N LEU A 27 -3.85 -6.69 2.41
CA LEU A 27 -4.03 -5.27 2.71
C LEU A 27 -5.12 -4.66 1.80
N ILE A 28 -5.15 -5.03 0.52
CA ILE A 28 -6.22 -4.63 -0.42
C ILE A 28 -7.57 -5.15 0.08
N ASP A 29 -7.65 -6.43 0.46
CA ASP A 29 -8.88 -7.04 0.99
C ASP A 29 -9.32 -6.38 2.31
N GLN A 30 -8.37 -5.88 3.10
CA GLN A 30 -8.62 -5.14 4.34
C GLN A 30 -9.00 -3.67 4.11
N GLY A 31 -9.04 -3.20 2.85
CA GLY A 31 -9.48 -1.84 2.50
C GLY A 31 -8.39 -0.89 2.02
N LEU A 32 -7.17 -1.39 1.72
CA LEU A 32 -6.14 -0.55 1.10
C LEU A 32 -6.60 -0.11 -0.30
N ARG A 33 -6.60 1.21 -0.53
CA ARG A 33 -7.05 1.80 -1.79
C ARG A 33 -6.09 1.48 -2.93
N VAL A 34 -6.66 1.05 -4.07
CA VAL A 34 -5.92 0.79 -5.31
C VAL A 34 -6.46 1.70 -6.41
N SER A 35 -5.56 2.49 -6.99
CA SER A 35 -5.85 3.38 -8.11
C SER A 35 -5.48 2.70 -9.42
N VAL A 36 -6.34 2.79 -10.43
CA VAL A 36 -6.04 2.27 -11.77
C VAL A 36 -5.63 3.45 -12.65
N ILE A 37 -4.36 3.50 -13.05
CA ILE A 37 -3.82 4.54 -13.93
C ILE A 37 -3.40 3.86 -15.23
N ASN A 38 -4.00 4.28 -16.35
CA ASN A 38 -3.77 3.69 -17.68
C ASN A 38 -3.96 2.16 -17.70
N GLY A 39 -4.98 1.65 -17.00
CA GLY A 39 -5.28 0.22 -16.93
C GLY A 39 -4.37 -0.59 -15.98
N VAL A 40 -3.39 0.05 -15.34
CA VAL A 40 -2.46 -0.60 -14.41
C VAL A 40 -2.80 -0.24 -12.97
N LYS A 41 -2.88 -1.24 -12.09
CA LYS A 41 -3.08 -1.05 -10.65
C LYS A 41 -1.86 -0.38 -10.02
N ARG A 42 -2.10 0.68 -9.26
CA ARG A 42 -1.12 1.51 -8.56
C ARG A 42 -1.61 1.81 -7.15
N PHE A 43 -0.67 2.05 -6.26
CA PHE A 43 -0.89 2.36 -4.85
C PHE A 43 -0.43 3.78 -4.59
N ASP A 44 -1.31 4.66 -4.12
CA ASP A 44 -0.88 5.98 -3.64
C ASP A 44 -0.12 5.79 -2.34
N ARG A 45 1.10 6.32 -2.25
CA ARG A 45 1.91 6.27 -1.05
C ARG A 45 1.20 6.91 0.15
N LEU A 46 0.45 7.99 -0.06
CA LEU A 46 -0.30 8.65 1.00
C LEU A 46 -1.41 7.76 1.54
N ASP A 47 -2.17 7.10 0.65
CA ASP A 47 -3.22 6.16 1.05
C ASP A 47 -2.63 4.96 1.81
N VAL A 48 -1.46 4.47 1.36
CA VAL A 48 -0.73 3.39 2.05
C VAL A 48 -0.30 3.84 3.44
N ASP A 49 0.28 5.03 3.58
CA ASP A 49 0.72 5.58 4.86
C ASP A 49 -0.46 5.79 5.83
N GLU A 50 -1.56 6.38 5.34
CA GLU A 50 -2.78 6.59 6.11
C GLU A 50 -3.37 5.24 6.58
N PHE A 51 -3.44 4.25 5.69
CA PHE A 51 -3.90 2.92 6.02
C PHE A 51 -3.03 2.27 7.11
N MET A 52 -1.71 2.30 6.95
CA MET A 52 -0.78 1.71 7.93
C MET A 52 -0.83 2.44 9.28
N ASN A 53 -0.98 3.77 9.27
CA ASN A 53 -1.16 4.57 10.48
C ASN A 53 -2.48 4.24 11.18
N SER A 54 -3.57 4.05 10.43
CA SER A 54 -4.86 3.63 10.99
C SER A 54 -4.80 2.25 11.65
N LYS A 55 -4.01 1.32 11.09
CA LYS A 55 -3.83 -0.03 11.64
C LYS A 55 -2.90 -0.09 12.86
N LYS A 56 -1.86 0.76 12.92
CA LYS A 56 -0.92 0.81 14.06
C LYS A 56 -1.57 1.18 15.39
N ILE A 57 -2.70 1.87 15.38
CA ILE A 57 -3.43 2.26 16.60
C ILE A 57 -4.19 1.06 17.22
N GLY A 58 -4.22 -0.10 16.55
CA GLY A 58 -4.91 -1.31 17.02
C GLY A 58 -4.10 -2.27 17.92
N ASP A 59 -2.77 -2.17 18.01
CA ASP A 59 -1.94 -3.04 18.87
C ASP A 59 -1.77 -2.44 20.29
N LYS A 60 -2.90 -2.21 20.96
CA LYS A 60 -2.95 -2.15 22.43
C LYS A 60 -3.89 -3.25 22.92
N ASN A 61 -3.33 -4.43 23.16
CA ASN A 61 -3.82 -5.37 24.15
C ASN A 61 -2.70 -6.31 24.59
#